data_AF-A0ABD3TQJ5-F1
#
_entry.id   AF-A0ABD3TQJ5-F1
#
_cell.length_a   1.000
_cell.length_b   1.000
_cell.length_c   1.000
_cell.angle_alpha   90.00
_cell.angle_beta   90.00
_cell.angle_gamma   90.00
#
_symmetry.space_group_name_H-M   'P 1'
#
loop_
_entity.id
_entity.type
_entity.pdbx_description
1 polymer ?
#
loop_
_entity_poly.entity_id
_entity_poly.type
_entity_poly.pdbx_seq_one_letter_code
_entity_poly.pdbx_strand_id
1 'polypeptide(L)'
;MADENLNGHPQDLTAGNSTDIHEDIESTITESSSNSSLSEGLYSLISSVITDFNSTAEATTHSQDQLSCALDRLTAELDKLLEDAPSPFIMQHATRITGVRKRVKSLNSVLKSIQRRIDNMDRMLSAGLVHENMVTESSGQQQAAL
;
A
#
# COMPACT_ATOMS: atom_id res chain seq x y z
N MET A 1 -59.62 21.03 65.52
CA MET A 1 -59.22 19.62 65.38
C MET A 1 -60.19 19.04 64.35
N ALA A 2 -59.87 19.26 63.06
CA ALA A 2 -59.29 18.28 62.11
C ALA A 2 -60.45 17.50 61.43
N ASP A 3 -60.86 17.93 60.22
CA ASP A 3 -60.46 17.37 58.90
C ASP A 3 -61.32 16.11 58.59
N GLU A 4 -61.93 15.87 57.43
CA GLU A 4 -61.59 16.20 56.04
C GLU A 4 -62.83 16.37 55.16
N ASN A 5 -62.64 17.15 54.11
CA ASN A 5 -63.54 17.43 52.99
C ASN A 5 -63.12 16.55 51.81
N LEU A 6 -64.02 15.75 51.22
CA LEU A 6 -63.82 15.14 49.90
C LEU A 6 -65.03 15.36 49.01
N ASN A 7 -64.89 16.29 48.08
CA ASN A 7 -65.76 16.45 46.92
C ASN A 7 -64.86 16.71 45.70
N GLY A 8 -65.02 15.95 44.61
CA GLY A 8 -64.36 16.27 43.34
C GLY A 8 -64.18 15.10 42.36
N HIS A 9 -65.12 14.97 41.44
CA HIS A 9 -64.91 14.52 40.04
C HIS A 9 -65.29 15.76 39.17
N PRO A 10 -64.67 16.09 38.01
CA PRO A 10 -64.50 15.18 36.87
C PRO A 10 -63.27 15.33 35.94
N GLN A 11 -63.10 14.26 35.14
CA GLN A 11 -62.56 14.12 33.77
C GLN A 11 -61.42 15.02 33.26
N ASP A 12 -60.35 14.36 32.81
CA ASP A 12 -59.65 14.78 31.58
C ASP A 12 -59.34 13.56 30.70
N LEU A 13 -59.57 13.73 29.40
CA LEU A 13 -59.32 12.77 28.34
C LEU A 13 -57.87 12.92 27.85
N THR A 14 -57.27 11.81 27.42
CA THR A 14 -56.35 11.64 26.25
C THR A 14 -55.52 10.38 26.51
N ALA A 15 -55.90 9.23 25.94
CA ALA A 15 -55.57 8.80 24.58
C ALA A 15 -54.06 8.89 24.30
N GLY A 16 -53.38 7.75 24.36
CA GLY A 16 -51.95 7.65 24.02
C GLY A 16 -51.40 6.28 24.35
N ASN A 17 -51.88 5.27 23.64
CA ASN A 17 -51.38 3.91 23.67
C ASN A 17 -49.90 3.89 23.25
N SER A 18 -48.98 3.88 24.22
CA SER A 18 -47.55 3.63 23.98
C SER A 18 -47.34 2.18 23.60
N THR A 19 -47.58 1.89 22.33
CA THR A 19 -47.01 0.75 21.63
C THR A 19 -46.37 1.31 20.38
N ASP A 20 -45.10 1.64 20.46
CA ASP A 20 -44.24 1.65 19.29
C ASP A 20 -42.89 1.07 19.69
N ILE A 21 -42.81 -0.23 19.46
CA ILE A 21 -41.55 -0.93 19.24
C ILE A 21 -41.06 -0.41 17.89
N HIS A 22 -40.15 0.55 17.90
CA HIS A 22 -39.32 0.85 16.73
C HIS A 22 -37.91 0.32 17.02
N GLU A 23 -37.77 -1.00 16.88
CA GLU A 23 -36.53 -1.58 16.39
C GLU A 23 -36.23 -0.90 15.05
N ASP A 24 -35.21 -0.04 15.00
CA ASP A 24 -34.17 -0.06 13.97
C ASP A 24 -33.22 1.15 14.19
N ILE A 25 -32.38 1.07 15.21
CA ILE A 25 -31.13 1.86 15.28
C ILE A 25 -29.98 0.90 15.60
N GLU A 26 -29.94 -0.24 14.89
CA GLU A 26 -28.81 -1.17 15.01
C GLU A 26 -28.46 -1.80 13.65
N SER A 27 -28.48 -1.02 12.57
CA SER A 27 -28.01 -1.49 11.25
C SER A 27 -27.13 -0.49 10.48
N THR A 28 -26.45 0.44 11.16
CA THR A 28 -25.49 1.36 10.50
C THR A 28 -24.11 1.37 11.16
N ILE A 29 -24.00 0.96 12.43
CA ILE A 29 -22.72 0.91 13.15
C ILE A 29 -21.95 -0.38 12.84
N THR A 30 -22.66 -1.47 12.49
CA THR A 30 -22.06 -2.78 12.18
C THR A 30 -21.43 -2.83 10.79
N GLU A 31 -22.04 -2.21 9.76
CA GLU A 31 -21.48 -2.16 8.39
C GLU A 31 -20.21 -1.31 8.31
N SER A 32 -20.16 -0.16 9.00
CA SER A 32 -18.97 0.70 9.00
C SER A 32 -17.78 0.05 9.70
N SER A 33 -18.01 -0.72 10.78
CA SER A 33 -16.97 -1.41 11.55
C SER A 33 -16.46 -2.69 10.87
N SER A 34 -17.34 -3.39 10.13
CA SER A 34 -16.94 -4.56 9.33
C SER A 34 -16.21 -4.16 8.03
N ASN A 35 -16.63 -3.06 7.39
CA ASN A 35 -15.88 -2.48 6.27
C ASN A 35 -14.52 -1.91 6.71
N SER A 36 -14.43 -1.28 7.89
CA SER A 36 -13.17 -0.77 8.41
C SER A 36 -12.20 -1.90 8.77
N SER A 37 -12.65 -2.95 9.45
CA SER A 37 -11.81 -4.12 9.76
C SER A 37 -11.37 -4.90 8.53
N LEU A 38 -12.21 -4.99 7.48
CA LEU A 38 -11.80 -5.52 6.18
C LEU A 38 -10.75 -4.63 5.51
N SER A 39 -10.94 -3.31 5.51
CA SER A 39 -9.96 -2.37 4.96
C SER A 39 -8.63 -2.40 5.71
N GLU A 40 -8.66 -2.53 7.04
CA GLU A 40 -7.49 -2.67 7.91
C GLU A 40 -6.77 -3.99 7.61
N GLY A 41 -7.52 -5.08 7.41
CA GLY A 41 -6.98 -6.38 7.02
C GLY A 41 -6.34 -6.38 5.63
N LEU A 42 -7.00 -5.74 4.65
CA LEU A 42 -6.44 -5.57 3.29
C LEU A 42 -5.22 -4.66 3.31
N TYR A 43 -5.26 -3.57 4.06
CA TYR A 43 -4.13 -2.66 4.23
C TYR A 43 -2.95 -3.36 4.89
N SER A 44 -3.20 -4.14 5.96
CA SER A 44 -2.18 -4.92 6.65
C SER A 44 -1.57 -5.98 5.74
N LEU A 45 -2.39 -6.70 4.97
CA LEU A 45 -1.91 -7.71 4.02
C LEU A 45 -1.06 -7.09 2.91
N ILE A 46 -1.53 -6.00 2.29
CA ILE A 46 -0.81 -5.30 1.23
C ILE A 46 0.48 -4.69 1.78
N SER A 47 0.42 -4.05 2.95
CA SER A 47 1.60 -3.47 3.61
C SER A 47 2.64 -4.53 3.90
N SER A 48 2.24 -5.68 4.46
CA SER A 48 3.14 -6.80 4.74
C SER A 48 3.81 -7.32 3.48
N VAL A 49 3.06 -7.54 2.40
CA VAL A 49 3.61 -8.03 1.13
C VAL A 49 4.57 -7.00 0.54
N ILE A 50 4.25 -5.71 0.60
CA ILE A 50 5.14 -4.64 0.12
C ILE A 50 6.42 -4.61 0.95
N THR A 51 6.35 -4.73 2.28
CA THR A 51 7.55 -4.72 3.14
C THR A 51 8.44 -5.92 2.89
N ASP A 52 7.87 -7.11 2.71
CA ASP A 52 8.62 -8.35 2.44
C ASP A 52 9.31 -8.28 1.07
N PHE A 53 8.58 -7.77 0.07
CA PHE A 53 9.13 -7.58 -1.26
C PHE A 53 10.24 -6.52 -1.27
N ASN A 54 10.06 -5.44 -0.52
CA ASN A 54 11.06 -4.38 -0.39
C ASN A 54 12.35 -4.91 0.28
N SER A 55 12.23 -5.65 1.37
CA SER A 55 13.39 -6.28 2.04
C SER A 55 14.13 -7.23 1.09
N THR A 56 13.38 -8.02 0.31
CA THR A 56 13.97 -8.95 -0.67
C THR A 56 14.64 -8.20 -1.83
N ALA A 57 14.04 -7.12 -2.32
CA ALA A 57 14.60 -6.29 -3.39
C ALA A 57 15.89 -5.58 -2.94
N GLU A 58 15.92 -5.08 -1.71
CA GLU A 58 17.10 -4.46 -1.09
C GLU A 58 18.24 -5.48 -0.94
N ALA A 59 17.95 -6.65 -0.36
CA ALA A 59 18.93 -7.72 -0.22
C ALA A 59 19.49 -8.19 -1.58
N THR A 60 18.64 -8.26 -2.60
CA THR A 60 19.05 -8.60 -3.98
C THR A 60 19.95 -7.52 -4.57
N THR A 61 19.61 -6.24 -4.38
CA THR A 61 20.41 -5.12 -4.87
C THR A 61 21.80 -5.13 -4.25
N HIS A 62 21.88 -5.31 -2.93
CA HIS A 62 23.15 -5.40 -2.21
C HIS A 62 24.00 -6.60 -2.69
N SER A 63 23.38 -7.77 -2.91
CA SER A 63 24.07 -8.92 -3.49
C SER A 63 24.59 -8.66 -4.91
N GLN A 64 23.83 -7.93 -5.73
CA GLN A 64 24.26 -7.54 -7.07
C GLN A 64 25.43 -6.55 -7.04
N ASP A 65 25.43 -5.59 -6.11
CA ASP A 65 26.54 -4.64 -5.95
C ASP A 65 27.83 -5.38 -5.55
N GLN A 66 27.74 -6.31 -4.60
CA GLN A 66 28.86 -7.17 -4.23
C GLN A 66 29.38 -8.00 -5.41
N LEU A 67 28.46 -8.58 -6.19
CA LEU A 67 28.81 -9.33 -7.38
C LEU A 67 29.48 -8.44 -8.45
N SER A 68 29.01 -7.21 -8.61
CA SER A 68 29.62 -6.23 -9.52
C SER A 68 31.07 -5.95 -9.10
N CYS A 69 31.29 -5.65 -7.82
CA CYS A 69 32.64 -5.44 -7.28
C CYS A 69 33.54 -6.68 -7.49
N ALA A 70 33.01 -7.88 -7.29
CA ALA A 70 33.76 -9.12 -7.53
C ALA A 70 34.09 -9.33 -9.01
N LEU A 71 33.17 -8.99 -9.92
CA LEU A 71 33.39 -9.04 -11.36
C LEU A 71 34.44 -8.01 -11.80
N ASP A 72 34.43 -6.80 -11.24
CA ASP A 72 35.42 -5.78 -11.54
C ASP A 72 36.81 -6.22 -11.09
N ARG A 73 36.92 -6.83 -9.90
CA ARG A 73 38.18 -7.42 -9.42
C ARG A 73 38.68 -8.55 -10.32
N LEU A 74 37.81 -9.49 -10.68
CA LEU A 74 38.16 -10.61 -11.57
C LEU A 74 38.58 -10.11 -12.96
N THR A 75 37.98 -9.02 -13.43
CA THR A 75 38.36 -8.39 -14.70
C THR A 75 39.76 -7.81 -14.63
N ALA A 76 40.07 -7.09 -13.55
CA ALA A 76 41.42 -6.59 -13.34
C ALA A 76 42.46 -7.72 -13.20
N GLU A 77 42.09 -8.84 -12.58
CA GLU A 77 42.94 -10.03 -12.52
C GLU A 77 43.14 -10.67 -13.91
N LEU A 78 42.09 -10.75 -14.74
CA LEU A 78 42.18 -11.24 -16.11
C LEU A 78 43.01 -10.32 -17.00
N ASP A 79 42.87 -9.00 -16.85
CA ASP A 79 43.66 -8.02 -17.60
C ASP A 79 45.15 -8.17 -17.28
N LYS A 80 45.49 -8.37 -15.99
CA LYS A 80 46.86 -8.73 -15.58
C LYS A 80 47.33 -10.07 -16.15
N LEU A 81 46.48 -11.10 -16.12
CA LEU A 81 46.84 -12.43 -16.64
C LEU A 81 47.09 -12.42 -18.15
N LEU A 82 46.35 -11.57 -18.89
CA LEU A 82 46.52 -11.34 -20.32
C LEU A 82 47.77 -10.52 -20.64
N GLU A 83 48.17 -9.61 -19.75
CA GLU A 83 49.42 -8.86 -19.86
C GLU A 83 50.64 -9.79 -19.63
N ASP A 84 50.54 -10.76 -18.72
CA ASP A 84 51.63 -11.67 -18.35
C ASP A 84 51.76 -12.94 -19.24
N ALA A 85 50.76 -13.31 -20.07
CA ALA A 85 50.86 -14.53 -20.89
C ALA A 85 50.04 -14.48 -22.21
N PRO A 86 50.68 -14.51 -23.40
CA PRO A 86 49.99 -14.59 -24.67
C PRO A 86 49.56 -16.04 -24.95
N SER A 87 48.46 -16.51 -24.32
CA SER A 87 47.84 -17.79 -24.66
C SER A 87 46.37 -17.63 -25.05
N PRO A 88 45.94 -18.13 -26.23
CA PRO A 88 44.62 -17.87 -26.80
C PRO A 88 43.44 -18.46 -26.00
N PHE A 89 43.70 -19.34 -25.03
CA PHE A 89 42.65 -19.98 -24.23
C PHE A 89 41.98 -19.02 -23.23
N ILE A 90 42.72 -18.07 -22.65
CA ILE A 90 42.21 -17.11 -21.65
C ILE A 90 41.30 -16.06 -22.30
N MET A 91 41.61 -15.66 -23.53
CA MET A 91 40.83 -14.69 -24.32
C MET A 91 39.40 -15.20 -24.62
N GLN A 92 39.22 -16.50 -24.84
CA GLN A 92 37.89 -17.10 -25.04
C GLN A 92 37.04 -17.04 -23.76
N HIS A 93 37.64 -17.30 -22.60
CA HIS A 93 36.94 -17.19 -21.31
C HIS A 93 36.58 -15.74 -20.96
N ALA A 94 37.48 -14.78 -21.20
CA ALA A 94 37.19 -13.35 -21.04
C ALA A 94 36.03 -12.88 -21.94
N THR A 95 35.95 -13.40 -23.17
CA THR A 95 34.84 -13.13 -24.10
C THR A 95 33.50 -13.64 -23.56
N ARG A 96 33.48 -14.86 -22.98
CA ARG A 96 32.26 -15.42 -22.37
C ARG A 96 31.82 -14.60 -21.15
N ILE A 97 32.76 -14.18 -20.30
CA ILE A 97 32.48 -13.32 -19.13
C ILE A 97 31.92 -11.97 -19.58
N THR A 98 32.47 -11.39 -20.64
CA THR A 98 31.95 -10.15 -21.24
C THR A 98 30.52 -10.32 -21.77
N GLY A 99 30.19 -11.48 -22.36
CA GLY A 99 28.83 -11.81 -22.78
C GLY A 99 27.85 -11.94 -21.60
N VAL A 100 28.29 -12.53 -20.49
CA VAL A 100 27.50 -12.58 -19.24
C VAL A 100 27.26 -11.17 -18.71
N ARG A 101 28.30 -10.33 -18.61
CA ARG A 101 28.18 -8.92 -18.18
C ARG A 101 27.16 -8.14 -19.00
N LYS A 102 27.17 -8.27 -20.33
CA LYS A 102 26.22 -7.58 -21.22
C LYS A 102 24.77 -7.97 -20.91
N ARG A 103 24.51 -9.27 -20.69
CA ARG A 103 23.16 -9.75 -20.33
C ARG A 103 22.73 -9.25 -18.96
N VAL A 104 23.61 -9.28 -17.97
CA VAL A 104 23.33 -8.74 -16.62
C VAL A 104 23.01 -7.24 -16.68
N LYS A 105 23.78 -6.46 -17.45
CA LYS A 105 23.52 -5.03 -17.64
C LYS A 105 22.17 -4.76 -18.33
N SER A 106 21.82 -5.56 -19.34
CA SER A 106 20.51 -5.51 -19.98
C SER A 106 19.39 -5.84 -18.99
N LEU A 107 19.56 -6.87 -18.17
CA LEU A 107 18.60 -7.26 -17.14
C LEU A 107 18.40 -6.15 -16.09
N ASN A 108 19.48 -5.51 -15.65
CA ASN A 108 19.44 -4.36 -14.74
C ASN A 108 18.65 -3.19 -15.35
N SER A 109 18.82 -2.94 -16.65
CA SER A 109 18.04 -1.92 -17.37
C SER A 109 16.53 -2.25 -17.38
N VAL A 110 16.18 -3.52 -17.57
CA VAL A 110 14.78 -3.96 -17.53
C VAL A 110 14.20 -3.80 -16.12
N LEU A 111 14.92 -4.22 -15.07
CA LEU A 111 14.49 -4.05 -13.68
C LEU A 111 14.27 -2.58 -13.31
N LYS A 112 15.20 -1.68 -13.68
CA LYS A 112 15.03 -0.24 -13.50
C LYS A 112 13.80 0.31 -14.21
N SER A 113 13.48 -0.22 -15.39
CA SER A 113 12.26 0.16 -16.10
C SER A 113 11.00 -0.34 -15.40
N ILE A 114 11.03 -1.53 -14.81
CA ILE A 114 9.91 -2.09 -14.04
C ILE A 114 9.71 -1.26 -12.76
N GLN A 115 10.77 -0.95 -12.01
CA GLN A 115 10.70 -0.09 -10.84
C GLN A 115 10.02 1.24 -11.16
N ARG A 116 10.46 1.92 -12.23
CA ARG A 116 9.88 3.19 -12.67
C ARG A 116 8.39 3.07 -13.01
N ARG A 117 7.95 1.94 -13.58
CA ARG A 117 6.54 1.70 -13.86
C ARG A 117 5.74 1.52 -12.57
N ILE A 118 6.30 0.82 -11.58
CA ILE A 118 5.68 0.65 -10.26
C ILE A 118 5.59 2.01 -9.56
N ASP A 119 6.66 2.80 -9.54
CA ASP A 119 6.67 4.14 -8.96
C ASP A 119 5.62 5.07 -9.61
N ASN A 120 5.45 4.96 -10.94
CA ASN A 120 4.41 5.70 -11.64
C ASN A 120 3.00 5.25 -11.24
N MET A 121 2.77 3.95 -11.09
CA MET A 121 1.48 3.43 -10.61
C MET A 121 1.21 3.86 -9.17
N ASP A 122 2.21 3.80 -8.30
CA ASP A 122 2.11 4.25 -6.90
C ASP A 122 1.78 5.74 -6.80
N ARG A 123 2.42 6.57 -7.64
CA ARG A 123 2.07 8.00 -7.77
C ARG A 123 0.65 8.22 -8.28
N MET A 124 0.19 7.43 -9.26
CA MET A 124 -1.18 7.56 -9.78
C MET A 124 -2.22 7.12 -8.73
N LEU A 125 -1.96 6.07 -7.96
CA LEU A 125 -2.83 5.63 -6.87
C LEU A 125 -2.86 6.67 -5.74
N SER A 126 -1.70 7.20 -5.37
CA SER A 126 -1.60 8.29 -4.39
C SER A 126 -2.29 9.57 -4.85
N ALA A 127 -2.17 9.93 -6.13
CA ALA A 127 -2.86 11.08 -6.71
C ALA A 127 -4.37 10.85 -6.89
N GLY A 128 -4.80 9.61 -7.16
CA GLY A 128 -6.20 9.22 -7.19
C GLY A 128 -6.86 9.37 -5.82
N LEU A 129 -6.14 9.00 -4.74
CA LEU A 129 -6.56 9.21 -3.37
C LEU A 129 -6.68 10.71 -3.02
N VAL A 130 -5.78 11.55 -3.52
CA VAL A 130 -5.87 13.01 -3.35
C VAL A 130 -7.04 13.62 -4.13
N HIS A 131 -7.36 13.11 -5.32
CA HIS A 131 -8.50 13.58 -6.10
C HIS A 131 -9.84 13.25 -5.42
N GLU A 132 -9.95 12.08 -4.79
CA GLU A 132 -11.13 11.67 -4.03
C GLU A 132 -11.35 12.56 -2.79
N ASN A 133 -10.27 12.94 -2.09
CA ASN A 133 -10.33 13.91 -0.98
C ASN A 133 -10.73 15.33 -1.42
N MET A 134 -10.29 15.80 -2.60
CA MET A 134 -10.67 17.14 -3.10
C MET A 134 -12.12 17.21 -3.62
N VAL A 135 -12.64 16.13 -4.21
CA VAL A 135 -14.04 16.05 -4.71
C VAL A 135 -15.04 15.97 -3.55
N THR A 136 -14.68 15.30 -2.45
CA THR A 136 -15.49 15.23 -1.24
C THR A 136 -15.54 16.56 -0.49
N GLU A 137 -14.44 17.32 -0.43
CA GLU A 137 -14.43 18.68 0.16
C GLU A 137 -15.17 19.71 -0.71
N SER A 138 -15.10 19.62 -2.04
CA SER A 138 -15.82 20.53 -2.95
C SER A 138 -17.35 20.35 -2.92
N SER A 139 -17.84 19.14 -2.65
CA SER A 139 -19.29 18.87 -2.54
C SER A 139 -19.87 19.32 -1.20
N GLY A 140 -19.06 19.34 -0.13
CA GLY A 140 -19.48 19.82 1.19
C GLY A 140 -19.63 21.34 1.30
N GLN A 141 -18.98 22.12 0.44
CA GLN A 141 -19.05 23.59 0.48
C GLN A 141 -20.16 24.20 -0.38
N GLN A 142 -20.81 23.43 -1.27
CA GLN A 142 -21.85 23.95 -2.16
C GLN A 142 -23.28 23.79 -1.60
N GLN A 143 -23.46 23.10 -0.47
CA GLN A 143 -24.76 22.97 0.22
C GLN A 143 -24.97 23.95 1.39
N ALA A 144 -23.99 24.80 1.70
CA ALA A 144 -24.07 25.78 2.82
C ALA A 144 -24.43 27.22 2.37
N ALA A 145 -24.85 27.41 1.11
CA ALA A 145 -25.20 28.72 0.57
C ALA A 145 -26.45 28.67 -0.31
N LEU A 146 -27.57 28.21 0.25
CA LEU A 146 -28.92 28.53 -0.22
C LEU A 146 -29.82 28.80 0.99
#